data_AF-A0A089J236-F1
#
_entry.id   AF-A0A089J236-F1
#
_cell.length_a   1.000
_cell.length_b   1.000
_cell.length_c   1.000
_cell.angle_alpha   90.00
_cell.angle_beta   90.00
_cell.angle_gamma   90.00
#
_symmetry.space_group_name_H-M   'P 1'
#
loop_
_entity.id
_entity.type
_entity.pdbx_description
1 polymer ?
#
loop_
_entity_poly.entity_id
_entity_poly.type
_entity_poly.pdbx_seq_one_letter_code
_entity_poly.pdbx_strand_id
1 'polypeptide(L)'
;MRLFLFKYFNIKAVISLPNSTFEPFTSTKTSLLFAQKKNKKEVEKWNELWEKYGKEWSLLLTRINDYNSYFVEGKELNKKWAKDVITDIEEGNIGNITKNIKRFLKDYISKEDEELSIKELLTKFKMEIINLSKYEKETNVFGFYNAWWVFGEVSKELNYTIFMAEAENIGYKRTKRGESLMPNDLYDLEYAPNELKYSDVINSYVGEINDLTGNLEQLEAEKKDLEDREKQNVVTQKKTDKLTEAVNALNSLLETIAAEKEEVENILTTFYANDLLKEEYEERTDMELISQFKNGLLSRYRSDDILLRKTTVQTILDAIRQEVVWK
;
A
#
# COMPACT_ATOMS: atom_id res chain seq x y z
N MET A 1 -15.47 -9.36 -11.64
CA MET A 1 -14.40 -8.38 -11.29
C MET A 1 -12.98 -8.96 -11.34
N ARG A 2 -12.67 -10.11 -10.72
CA ARG A 2 -11.30 -10.68 -10.68
C ARG A 2 -10.70 -10.98 -12.07
N LEU A 3 -11.43 -11.68 -12.95
CA LEU A 3 -10.95 -11.97 -14.31
C LEU A 3 -10.68 -10.71 -15.14
N PHE A 4 -11.49 -9.67 -14.94
CA PHE A 4 -11.27 -8.38 -15.59
C PHE A 4 -9.91 -7.80 -15.18
N LEU A 5 -9.59 -7.82 -13.88
CA LEU A 5 -8.30 -7.37 -13.39
C LEU A 5 -7.16 -8.20 -14.00
N PHE A 6 -7.25 -9.53 -13.97
CA PHE A 6 -6.19 -10.37 -14.53
C PHE A 6 -6.07 -10.29 -16.05
N LYS A 7 -7.13 -9.97 -16.80
CA LYS A 7 -7.04 -9.77 -18.24
C LYS A 7 -6.34 -8.46 -18.59
N TYR A 8 -6.64 -7.38 -17.88
CA TYR A 8 -6.21 -6.03 -18.28
C TYR A 8 -5.06 -5.46 -17.46
N PHE A 9 -4.71 -6.07 -16.33
CA PHE A 9 -3.68 -5.57 -15.44
C PHE A 9 -2.72 -6.68 -15.00
N ASN A 10 -1.46 -6.31 -14.85
CA ASN A 10 -0.46 -7.04 -14.09
C ASN A 10 -0.61 -6.59 -12.65
N ILE A 11 -1.03 -7.49 -11.76
CA ILE A 11 -1.09 -7.20 -10.33
C ILE A 11 0.34 -7.13 -9.80
N LYS A 12 0.72 -6.03 -9.17
CA LYS A 12 2.10 -5.78 -8.75
C LYS A 12 2.27 -5.92 -7.24
N ALA A 13 1.33 -5.39 -6.49
CA ALA A 13 1.29 -5.54 -5.05
C ALA A 13 -0.14 -5.65 -4.51
N VAL A 14 -0.29 -6.39 -3.42
CA VAL A 14 -1.50 -6.41 -2.60
C VAL A 14 -1.08 -6.14 -1.16
N ILE A 15 -1.59 -5.06 -0.58
CA ILE A 15 -1.34 -4.70 0.82
C ILE A 15 -2.62 -4.89 1.60
N SER A 16 -2.63 -5.85 2.51
CA SER A 16 -3.72 -6.07 3.45
C SER A 16 -3.76 -4.97 4.49
N LEU A 17 -4.95 -4.41 4.75
CA LEU A 17 -5.16 -3.37 5.74
C LEU A 17 -5.86 -3.94 6.99
N PRO A 18 -5.66 -3.33 8.18
CA PRO A 18 -6.40 -3.68 9.39
C PRO A 18 -7.91 -3.50 9.21
N ASN A 19 -8.72 -4.31 9.90
CA ASN A 19 -10.18 -4.18 9.86
C ASN A 19 -10.67 -2.80 10.36
N SER A 20 -9.92 -2.17 11.27
CA SER A 20 -10.24 -0.86 11.83
C SER A 20 -10.03 0.31 10.85
N THR A 21 -9.43 0.08 9.69
CA THR A 21 -9.04 1.14 8.75
C THR A 21 -10.21 2.03 8.34
N PHE A 22 -11.36 1.43 8.06
CA PHE A 22 -12.55 2.12 7.58
C PHE A 22 -13.70 2.10 8.59
N GLU A 23 -13.43 1.83 9.87
CA GLU A 23 -14.45 1.96 10.91
C GLU A 23 -14.83 3.45 11.11
N PRO A 24 -16.13 3.75 11.35
CA PRO A 24 -17.25 2.83 11.55
C PRO A 24 -18.02 2.48 10.25
N PHE A 25 -17.54 2.89 9.08
CA PHE A 25 -18.25 2.69 7.82
C PHE A 25 -18.29 1.22 7.40
N THR A 26 -17.19 0.49 7.60
CA THR A 26 -17.13 -0.95 7.40
C THR A 26 -16.07 -1.59 8.29
N SER A 27 -16.39 -2.76 8.84
CA SER A 27 -15.45 -3.64 9.53
C SER A 27 -14.86 -4.72 8.61
N THR A 28 -15.17 -4.64 7.31
CA THR A 28 -14.67 -5.60 6.32
C THR A 28 -13.18 -5.37 6.08
N LYS A 29 -12.40 -6.46 6.09
CA LYS A 29 -10.99 -6.43 5.73
C LYS A 29 -10.83 -5.89 4.31
N THR A 30 -10.02 -4.86 4.15
CA THR A 30 -9.76 -4.20 2.87
C THR A 30 -8.30 -4.35 2.48
N SER A 31 -7.99 -4.09 1.21
CA SER A 31 -6.62 -4.17 0.72
C SER A 31 -6.37 -3.10 -0.33
N LEU A 32 -5.15 -2.57 -0.36
CA LEU A 32 -4.68 -1.73 -1.45
C LEU A 32 -4.17 -2.65 -2.58
N LEU A 33 -4.72 -2.47 -3.77
CA LEU A 33 -4.33 -3.21 -4.96
C LEU A 33 -3.54 -2.29 -5.89
N PHE A 34 -2.27 -2.64 -6.10
CA PHE A 34 -1.40 -1.98 -7.05
C PHE A 34 -1.38 -2.78 -8.34
N ALA A 35 -1.83 -2.15 -9.42
CA ALA A 35 -2.05 -2.83 -10.69
C ALA A 35 -1.51 -1.98 -11.85
N GLN A 36 -0.67 -2.59 -12.68
CA GLN A 36 -0.15 -1.97 -13.89
C GLN A 36 -0.98 -2.40 -15.09
N LYS A 37 -1.46 -1.44 -15.88
CA LYS A 37 -2.20 -1.75 -17.11
C LYS A 37 -1.34 -2.56 -18.07
N LYS A 38 -1.87 -3.68 -18.56
CA LYS A 38 -1.24 -4.49 -19.60
C LYS A 38 -1.21 -3.74 -20.92
N ASN A 39 -0.12 -3.91 -21.66
CA ASN A 39 -0.04 -3.45 -23.03
C ASN A 39 -0.89 -4.34 -23.96
N LYS A 40 -1.07 -3.89 -25.21
CA LYS A 40 -1.91 -4.59 -26.19
C LYS A 40 -1.46 -6.04 -26.43
N LYS A 41 -0.15 -6.29 -26.53
CA LYS A 41 0.41 -7.63 -26.77
C LYS A 41 0.14 -8.58 -25.61
N GLU A 42 0.24 -8.09 -24.38
CA GLU A 42 -0.06 -8.89 -23.19
C GLU A 42 -1.54 -9.29 -23.12
N VAL A 43 -2.45 -8.38 -23.51
CA VAL A 43 -3.89 -8.67 -23.58
C VAL A 43 -4.21 -9.66 -24.70
N GLU A 44 -3.56 -9.53 -25.86
CA GLU A 44 -3.67 -10.49 -26.98
C GLU A 44 -3.22 -11.88 -26.55
N LYS A 45 -2.02 -11.99 -25.94
CA LYS A 45 -1.51 -13.26 -25.38
C LYS A 45 -2.47 -13.87 -24.36
N TRP A 46 -3.08 -13.06 -23.49
CA TRP A 46 -4.07 -13.55 -22.54
C TRP A 46 -5.30 -14.12 -23.27
N ASN A 47 -5.83 -13.45 -24.30
CA ASN A 47 -6.98 -13.94 -25.06
C ASN A 47 -6.66 -15.25 -25.79
N GLU A 48 -5.47 -15.37 -26.38
CA GLU A 48 -5.02 -16.59 -27.05
C GLU A 48 -4.96 -17.78 -26.09
N LEU A 49 -4.36 -17.59 -24.91
CA LEU A 49 -4.28 -18.63 -23.88
C LEU A 49 -5.67 -18.98 -23.34
N TRP A 50 -6.51 -17.97 -23.10
CA TRP A 50 -7.88 -18.18 -22.63
C TRP A 50 -8.69 -19.02 -23.63
N GLU A 51 -8.63 -18.69 -24.91
CA GLU A 51 -9.32 -19.43 -25.97
C GLU A 51 -8.76 -20.86 -26.12
N LYS A 52 -7.43 -21.02 -26.08
CA LYS A 52 -6.76 -22.32 -26.12
C LYS A 52 -7.28 -23.25 -25.01
N TYR A 53 -7.22 -22.80 -23.76
CA TYR A 53 -7.64 -23.61 -22.62
C TYR A 53 -9.16 -23.74 -22.49
N GLY A 54 -9.92 -22.74 -22.96
CA GLY A 54 -11.38 -22.83 -23.06
C GLY A 54 -11.83 -23.95 -24.00
N LYS A 55 -11.21 -24.06 -25.19
CA LYS A 55 -11.45 -25.17 -26.12
C LYS A 55 -11.04 -26.52 -25.52
N GLU A 56 -9.87 -26.57 -24.86
CA GLU A 56 -9.42 -27.80 -24.19
C GLU A 56 -10.43 -28.27 -23.14
N TRP A 57 -10.89 -27.35 -22.27
CA TRP A 57 -11.90 -27.66 -21.26
C TRP A 57 -13.19 -28.18 -21.88
N SER A 58 -13.69 -27.53 -22.94
CA SER A 58 -14.92 -27.94 -23.61
C SER A 58 -14.81 -29.33 -24.21
N LEU A 59 -13.66 -29.66 -24.83
CA LEU A 59 -13.41 -30.99 -25.38
C LEU A 59 -13.36 -32.04 -24.28
N LEU A 60 -12.61 -31.77 -23.21
CA LEU A 60 -12.53 -32.68 -22.06
C LEU A 60 -13.90 -32.89 -21.44
N LEU A 61 -14.69 -31.83 -21.23
CA LEU A 61 -16.04 -31.94 -20.68
C LEU A 61 -16.93 -32.88 -21.51
N THR A 62 -16.93 -32.74 -22.84
CA THR A 62 -17.66 -33.68 -23.72
C THR A 62 -17.21 -35.11 -23.51
N ARG A 63 -15.89 -35.35 -23.49
CA ARG A 63 -15.33 -36.70 -23.28
C ARG A 63 -15.73 -37.28 -21.92
N ILE A 64 -15.65 -36.50 -20.85
CA ILE A 64 -16.01 -36.95 -19.50
C ILE A 64 -17.50 -37.31 -19.42
N ASN A 65 -18.38 -36.54 -20.06
CA ASN A 65 -19.81 -36.86 -20.11
C ASN A 65 -20.09 -38.16 -20.89
N ASP A 66 -19.38 -38.39 -22.00
CA ASP A 66 -19.50 -39.60 -22.79
C ASP A 66 -18.95 -40.82 -22.02
N TYR A 67 -17.78 -40.70 -21.37
CA TYR A 67 -17.22 -41.75 -20.51
C TYR A 67 -18.14 -42.06 -19.32
N ASN A 68 -18.72 -41.04 -18.67
CA ASN A 68 -19.68 -41.25 -17.58
C ASN A 68 -20.93 -41.99 -18.06
N SER A 69 -21.45 -41.61 -19.23
CA SER A 69 -22.58 -42.29 -19.88
C SER A 69 -22.30 -43.78 -20.12
N TYR A 70 -21.09 -44.13 -20.56
CA TYR A 70 -20.71 -45.51 -20.82
C TYR A 70 -20.37 -46.31 -19.55
N PHE A 71 -19.36 -45.87 -18.78
CA PHE A 71 -18.78 -46.64 -17.67
C PHE A 71 -19.60 -46.60 -16.38
N VAL A 72 -20.33 -45.50 -16.13
CA VAL A 72 -21.09 -45.31 -14.89
C VAL A 72 -22.57 -45.60 -15.11
N GLU A 73 -23.18 -45.01 -16.13
CA GLU A 73 -24.61 -45.17 -16.43
C GLU A 73 -24.93 -46.45 -17.21
N GLY A 74 -23.92 -47.11 -17.80
CA GLY A 74 -24.08 -48.38 -18.52
C GLY A 74 -24.78 -48.24 -19.87
N LYS A 75 -24.76 -47.05 -20.49
CA LYS A 75 -25.35 -46.84 -21.82
C LYS A 75 -24.49 -47.51 -22.89
N GLU A 76 -25.15 -48.00 -23.94
CA GLU A 76 -24.47 -48.50 -25.13
C GLU A 76 -23.69 -47.39 -25.84
N LEU A 77 -22.65 -47.79 -26.58
CA LEU A 77 -21.79 -46.90 -27.32
C LEU A 77 -22.60 -46.10 -28.37
N ASN A 78 -22.57 -44.77 -28.25
CA ASN A 78 -23.31 -43.89 -29.15
C ASN A 78 -22.40 -43.34 -30.25
N LYS A 79 -22.73 -43.61 -31.52
CA LYS A 79 -21.99 -43.13 -32.69
C LYS A 79 -21.95 -41.60 -32.86
N LYS A 80 -22.76 -40.87 -32.09
CA LYS A 80 -22.76 -39.38 -32.04
C LYS A 80 -21.81 -38.80 -31.00
N TRP A 81 -21.22 -39.63 -30.13
CA TRP A 81 -20.19 -39.19 -29.18
C TRP A 81 -18.93 -38.72 -29.90
N ALA A 82 -18.03 -38.09 -29.15
CA ALA A 82 -16.76 -37.63 -29.71
C ALA A 82 -16.00 -38.82 -30.34
N LYS A 83 -15.47 -38.63 -31.56
CA LYS A 83 -14.88 -39.74 -32.34
C LYS A 83 -13.76 -40.44 -31.60
N ASP A 84 -12.95 -39.68 -30.88
CA ASP A 84 -11.87 -40.20 -30.05
C ASP A 84 -12.37 -41.00 -28.85
N VAL A 85 -13.49 -40.63 -28.23
CA VAL A 85 -14.14 -41.45 -27.17
C VAL A 85 -14.60 -42.79 -27.73
N ILE A 86 -15.21 -42.78 -28.92
CA ILE A 86 -15.67 -44.00 -29.59
C ILE A 86 -14.47 -44.92 -29.84
N THR A 87 -13.42 -44.40 -30.47
CA THR A 87 -12.18 -45.14 -30.72
C THR A 87 -11.53 -45.64 -29.43
N ASP A 88 -11.43 -44.81 -28.39
CA ASP A 88 -10.86 -45.20 -27.10
C ASP A 88 -11.59 -46.39 -26.46
N ILE A 89 -12.93 -46.41 -26.54
CA ILE A 89 -13.76 -47.47 -25.96
C ILE A 89 -13.68 -48.75 -26.80
N GLU A 90 -13.79 -48.64 -28.13
CA GLU A 90 -13.73 -49.78 -29.05
C GLU A 90 -12.37 -50.48 -29.03
N GLU A 91 -11.28 -49.71 -28.96
CA GLU A 91 -9.91 -50.21 -28.94
C GLU A 91 -9.40 -50.53 -27.53
N GLY A 92 -10.18 -50.23 -26.48
CA GLY A 92 -9.78 -50.47 -25.08
C GLY A 92 -8.61 -49.59 -24.62
N ASN A 93 -8.51 -48.35 -25.11
CA ASN A 93 -7.44 -47.40 -24.78
C ASN A 93 -7.62 -46.76 -23.39
N ILE A 94 -7.51 -47.59 -22.35
CA ILE A 94 -7.66 -47.18 -20.93
C ILE A 94 -6.70 -46.04 -20.58
N GLY A 95 -5.48 -46.06 -21.14
CA GLY A 95 -4.48 -45.02 -20.89
C GLY A 95 -4.95 -43.63 -21.30
N ASN A 96 -5.55 -43.48 -22.48
CA ASN A 96 -6.04 -42.20 -22.97
C ASN A 96 -7.29 -41.73 -22.19
N ILE A 97 -8.21 -42.65 -21.87
CA ILE A 97 -9.40 -42.36 -21.06
C ILE A 97 -8.98 -41.82 -19.69
N THR A 98 -8.11 -42.55 -18.99
CA THR A 98 -7.59 -42.15 -17.67
C THR A 98 -6.84 -40.83 -17.76
N LYS A 99 -6.05 -40.61 -18.83
CA LYS A 99 -5.36 -39.33 -19.06
C LYS A 99 -6.34 -38.16 -19.19
N ASN A 100 -7.42 -38.32 -19.95
CA ASN A 100 -8.45 -37.29 -20.11
C ASN A 100 -9.16 -36.97 -18.78
N ILE A 101 -9.51 -38.01 -18.01
CA ILE A 101 -10.10 -37.87 -16.67
C ILE A 101 -9.16 -37.12 -15.74
N LYS A 102 -7.89 -37.55 -15.68
CA LYS A 102 -6.86 -36.90 -14.85
C LYS A 102 -6.62 -35.46 -15.26
N ARG A 103 -6.58 -35.16 -16.56
CA ARG A 103 -6.40 -33.79 -17.06
C ARG A 103 -7.59 -32.89 -16.73
N PHE A 104 -8.82 -33.41 -16.74
CA PHE A 104 -10.00 -32.65 -16.37
C PHE A 104 -10.02 -32.33 -14.86
N LEU A 105 -9.69 -33.32 -14.02
CA LEU A 105 -9.71 -33.21 -12.56
C LEU A 105 -8.47 -32.54 -11.95
N LYS A 106 -7.32 -32.53 -12.63
CA LYS A 106 -6.10 -31.82 -12.17
C LYS A 106 -5.74 -32.14 -10.72
N ASP A 107 -5.71 -31.12 -9.86
CA ASP A 107 -5.26 -31.17 -8.47
C ASP A 107 -6.25 -31.87 -7.52
N TYR A 108 -7.44 -32.27 -8.01
CA TYR A 108 -8.36 -33.10 -7.23
C TYR A 108 -7.88 -34.54 -7.06
N ILE A 109 -6.95 -35.01 -7.89
CA ILE A 109 -6.44 -36.38 -7.87
C ILE A 109 -5.18 -36.46 -7.03
N SER A 110 -5.15 -37.40 -6.08
CA SER A 110 -3.96 -37.72 -5.30
C SER A 110 -3.23 -38.96 -5.84
N LYS A 111 -2.07 -39.29 -5.27
CA LYS A 111 -1.27 -40.44 -5.73
C LYS A 111 -2.00 -41.77 -5.51
N GLU A 112 -2.78 -41.85 -4.45
CA GLU A 112 -3.57 -43.04 -4.09
C GLU A 112 -4.70 -43.31 -5.09
N ASP A 113 -5.10 -42.30 -5.87
CA ASP A 113 -6.13 -42.43 -6.90
C ASP A 113 -5.60 -42.98 -8.22
N GLU A 114 -4.29 -43.11 -8.39
CA GLU A 114 -3.71 -43.50 -9.66
C GLU A 114 -4.01 -44.94 -10.07
N GLU A 115 -4.29 -45.81 -9.09
CA GLU A 115 -4.61 -47.23 -9.26
C GLU A 115 -6.10 -47.50 -9.48
N LEU A 116 -6.96 -46.50 -9.31
CA LEU A 116 -8.41 -46.66 -9.47
C LEU A 116 -8.80 -46.95 -10.92
N SER A 117 -9.77 -47.85 -11.09
CA SER A 117 -10.37 -48.09 -12.41
C SER A 117 -11.13 -46.86 -12.91
N ILE A 118 -11.40 -46.80 -14.22
CA ILE A 118 -12.15 -45.68 -14.84
C ILE A 118 -13.50 -45.45 -14.14
N LYS A 119 -14.25 -46.52 -13.86
CA LYS A 119 -15.55 -46.41 -13.20
C LYS A 119 -15.43 -45.89 -11.77
N GLU A 120 -14.42 -46.34 -11.03
CA GLU A 120 -14.16 -45.88 -9.67
C GLU A 120 -13.77 -44.41 -9.65
N LEU A 121 -12.88 -43.98 -10.56
CA LEU A 121 -12.49 -42.57 -10.70
C LEU A 121 -13.70 -41.66 -10.97
N LEU A 122 -14.50 -42.00 -11.99
CA LEU A 122 -15.68 -41.20 -12.36
C LEU A 122 -16.74 -41.17 -11.25
N THR A 123 -16.90 -42.27 -10.53
CA THR A 123 -17.86 -42.36 -9.41
C THR A 123 -17.38 -41.59 -8.19
N LYS A 124 -16.10 -41.73 -7.83
CA LYS A 124 -15.48 -41.04 -6.68
C LYS A 124 -15.54 -39.53 -6.85
N PHE A 125 -15.15 -39.02 -8.01
CA PHE A 125 -15.05 -37.58 -8.29
C PHE A 125 -16.29 -36.99 -8.95
N LYS A 126 -17.45 -37.66 -8.83
CA LYS A 126 -18.68 -37.24 -9.50
C LYS A 126 -19.07 -35.79 -9.17
N MET A 127 -18.92 -35.37 -7.91
CA MET A 127 -19.30 -34.03 -7.47
C MET A 127 -18.35 -32.96 -8.04
N GLU A 128 -17.05 -33.24 -8.05
CA GLU A 128 -16.01 -32.40 -8.62
C GLU A 128 -16.23 -32.24 -10.12
N ILE A 129 -16.51 -33.34 -10.83
CA ILE A 129 -16.85 -33.32 -12.26
C ILE A 129 -18.06 -32.42 -12.50
N ILE A 130 -19.14 -32.58 -11.74
CA ILE A 130 -20.35 -31.74 -11.88
C ILE A 130 -20.02 -30.26 -11.65
N ASN A 131 -19.18 -29.94 -10.67
CA ASN A 131 -18.81 -28.56 -10.39
C ASN A 131 -17.91 -27.95 -11.47
N LEU A 132 -16.92 -28.70 -11.95
CA LEU A 132 -16.02 -28.30 -13.04
C LEU A 132 -16.72 -28.22 -14.41
N SER A 133 -17.86 -28.90 -14.56
CA SER A 133 -18.69 -28.87 -15.77
C SER A 133 -19.54 -27.61 -15.90
N LYS A 134 -19.70 -26.83 -14.83
CA LYS A 134 -20.51 -25.61 -14.83
C LYS A 134 -19.70 -24.44 -15.38
N TYR A 135 -20.31 -23.64 -16.26
CA TYR A 135 -19.80 -22.33 -16.64
C TYR A 135 -20.37 -21.24 -15.71
N GLU A 136 -19.60 -20.18 -15.47
CA GLU A 136 -20.03 -19.06 -14.61
C GLU A 136 -20.76 -17.99 -15.43
N LYS A 137 -22.06 -17.81 -15.15
CA LYS A 137 -22.91 -16.81 -15.85
C LYS A 137 -22.38 -15.38 -15.73
N GLU A 138 -21.73 -15.04 -14.62
CA GLU A 138 -21.15 -13.72 -14.38
C GLU A 138 -19.94 -13.42 -15.28
N THR A 139 -19.41 -14.44 -15.97
CA THR A 139 -18.22 -14.36 -16.80
C THR A 139 -18.51 -14.55 -18.29
N ASN A 140 -19.79 -14.49 -18.71
CA ASN A 140 -20.20 -14.70 -20.12
C ASN A 140 -19.43 -13.84 -21.14
N VAL A 141 -18.93 -12.67 -20.75
CA VAL A 141 -18.08 -11.81 -21.60
C VAL A 141 -16.72 -12.46 -21.95
N PHE A 142 -16.34 -13.54 -21.27
CA PHE A 142 -15.16 -14.36 -21.50
C PHE A 142 -15.52 -15.73 -22.12
N GLY A 143 -16.75 -15.91 -22.61
CA GLY A 143 -17.23 -17.17 -23.18
C GLY A 143 -17.92 -18.10 -22.17
N PHE A 144 -18.33 -19.27 -22.65
CA PHE A 144 -19.11 -20.24 -21.89
C PHE A 144 -18.23 -21.38 -21.36
N TYR A 145 -17.17 -21.02 -20.63
CA TYR A 145 -16.23 -21.96 -20.03
C TYR A 145 -16.31 -21.97 -18.51
N ASN A 146 -15.80 -23.03 -17.88
CA ASN A 146 -15.52 -22.97 -16.44
C ASN A 146 -14.33 -22.03 -16.19
N ALA A 147 -14.62 -20.83 -15.67
CA ALA A 147 -13.64 -19.78 -15.48
C ALA A 147 -12.43 -20.20 -14.62
N TRP A 148 -12.66 -20.93 -13.54
CA TRP A 148 -11.59 -21.39 -12.64
C TRP A 148 -10.66 -22.39 -13.30
N TRP A 149 -11.22 -23.36 -14.01
CA TRP A 149 -10.45 -24.37 -14.72
C TRP A 149 -9.55 -23.72 -15.79
N VAL A 150 -10.11 -22.82 -16.59
CA VAL A 150 -9.38 -22.12 -17.67
C VAL A 150 -8.35 -21.16 -17.08
N PHE A 151 -8.76 -20.32 -16.11
CA PHE A 151 -7.86 -19.36 -15.49
C PHE A 151 -6.68 -20.04 -14.80
N GLY A 152 -6.88 -21.20 -14.17
CA GLY A 152 -5.82 -21.97 -13.55
C GLY A 152 -4.72 -22.46 -14.51
N GLU A 153 -5.02 -22.61 -15.81
CA GLU A 153 -3.99 -22.89 -16.82
C GLU A 153 -3.37 -21.62 -17.37
N VAL A 154 -4.19 -20.59 -17.61
CA VAL A 154 -3.71 -19.28 -18.07
C VAL A 154 -2.72 -18.68 -17.06
N SER A 155 -2.96 -18.84 -15.75
CA SER A 155 -2.08 -18.31 -14.70
C SER A 155 -0.73 -19.03 -14.63
N LYS A 156 -0.68 -20.33 -14.96
CA LYS A 156 0.58 -21.09 -15.05
C LYS A 156 1.48 -20.55 -16.16
N GLU A 157 0.88 -20.20 -17.30
CA GLU A 157 1.58 -19.64 -18.48
C GLU A 157 1.91 -18.15 -18.34
N LEU A 158 1.13 -17.42 -17.54
CA LEU A 158 1.32 -15.99 -17.24
C LEU A 158 1.73 -15.78 -15.78
N ASN A 159 2.65 -16.59 -15.30
CA ASN A 159 3.12 -16.53 -13.93
C ASN A 159 4.05 -15.32 -13.71
N TYR A 160 3.71 -14.47 -12.74
CA TYR A 160 4.52 -13.35 -12.30
C TYR A 160 4.40 -13.18 -10.79
N THR A 161 5.46 -12.67 -10.17
CA THR A 161 5.49 -12.41 -8.73
C THR A 161 4.59 -11.23 -8.38
N ILE A 162 3.85 -11.37 -7.28
CA ILE A 162 3.06 -10.30 -6.69
C ILE A 162 3.64 -10.03 -5.31
N PHE A 163 3.98 -8.78 -5.03
CA PHE A 163 4.38 -8.36 -3.69
C PHE A 163 3.17 -8.41 -2.74
N MET A 164 3.34 -9.05 -1.59
CA MET A 164 2.27 -9.25 -0.61
C MET A 164 2.75 -8.71 0.73
N ALA A 165 1.98 -7.79 1.33
CA ALA A 165 2.27 -7.26 2.65
C ALA A 165 0.99 -7.09 3.46
N GLU A 166 1.13 -6.98 4.77
CA GLU A 166 0.05 -6.67 5.69
C GLU A 166 0.49 -5.52 6.60
N ALA A 167 -0.31 -4.46 6.63
CA ALA A 167 -0.13 -3.35 7.56
C ALA A 167 -0.89 -3.66 8.85
N GLU A 168 -0.26 -3.41 10.00
CA GLU A 168 -0.92 -3.44 11.31
C GLU A 168 -1.41 -2.05 11.71
N ASN A 169 -0.67 -1.01 11.34
CA ASN A 169 -0.95 0.38 11.65
C ASN A 169 -0.88 1.25 10.39
N ILE A 170 -1.81 2.21 10.29
CA ILE A 170 -2.00 3.04 9.08
C ILE A 170 -1.89 4.54 9.37
N GLY A 171 -1.25 4.91 10.49
CA GLY A 171 -1.05 6.29 10.92
C GLY A 171 -2.17 6.86 11.79
N TYR A 172 -3.32 6.21 11.83
CA TYR A 172 -4.43 6.63 12.70
C TYR A 172 -5.27 5.45 13.19
N LYS A 173 -6.02 5.71 14.25
CA LYS A 173 -7.13 4.87 14.71
C LYS A 173 -8.34 5.75 14.95
N ARG A 174 -9.47 5.40 14.33
CA ARG A 174 -10.71 6.13 14.55
C ARG A 174 -11.42 5.58 15.79
N THR A 175 -11.90 6.48 16.63
CA THR A 175 -12.70 6.18 17.82
C THR A 175 -14.02 6.94 17.75
N LYS A 176 -14.96 6.61 18.65
CA LYS A 176 -16.22 7.38 18.77
C LYS A 176 -15.99 8.87 19.08
N ARG A 177 -14.82 9.24 19.61
CA ARG A 177 -14.47 10.60 20.02
C ARG A 177 -13.61 11.35 19.00
N GLY A 178 -13.30 10.74 17.85
CA GLY A 178 -12.42 11.32 16.83
C GLY A 178 -11.29 10.37 16.44
N GLU A 179 -10.33 10.89 15.67
CA GLU A 179 -9.15 10.16 15.21
C GLU A 179 -7.98 10.37 16.19
N SER A 180 -7.30 9.28 16.53
CA SER A 180 -6.06 9.33 17.30
C SER A 180 -4.90 8.92 16.40
N LEU A 181 -3.79 9.67 16.45
CA LEU A 181 -2.56 9.33 15.76
C LEU A 181 -2.02 7.98 16.26
N MET A 182 -1.55 7.16 15.33
CA MET A 182 -0.95 5.85 15.57
C MET A 182 0.33 5.73 14.74
N PRO A 183 1.18 4.72 14.98
CA PRO A 183 2.24 4.36 14.04
C PRO A 183 1.70 4.13 12.63
N ASN A 184 2.56 4.22 11.62
CA ASN A 184 2.18 4.00 10.23
C ASN A 184 3.19 3.05 9.57
N ASP A 185 2.71 1.87 9.17
CA ASP A 185 3.55 0.89 8.49
C ASP A 185 3.60 1.16 6.97
N LEU A 186 2.67 1.97 6.45
CA LEU A 186 2.55 2.21 5.01
C LEU A 186 3.64 3.12 4.48
N TYR A 187 3.93 4.21 5.19
CA TYR A 187 4.90 5.23 4.79
C TYR A 187 5.27 6.13 5.98
N ASP A 188 6.42 6.81 5.86
CA ASP A 188 6.87 7.86 6.77
C ASP A 188 6.78 9.23 6.13
N LEU A 189 6.84 10.27 6.96
CA LEU A 189 6.96 11.66 6.52
C LEU A 189 8.41 12.11 6.55
N GLU A 190 8.78 13.03 5.66
CA GLU A 190 10.13 13.58 5.65
C GLU A 190 10.44 14.33 6.95
N TYR A 191 9.48 15.08 7.51
CA TYR A 191 9.67 16.04 8.62
C TYR A 191 10.73 17.11 8.33
N ALA A 192 11.99 16.72 8.13
CA ALA A 192 13.06 17.57 7.63
C ALA A 192 13.00 17.67 6.10
N PRO A 193 12.65 18.84 5.53
CA PRO A 193 12.57 19.04 4.09
C PRO A 193 13.91 18.79 3.40
N ASN A 194 13.87 18.40 2.12
CA ASN A 194 15.10 18.28 1.31
C ASN A 194 15.76 19.64 1.03
N GLU A 195 14.95 20.68 0.86
CA GLU A 195 15.39 22.05 0.61
C GLU A 195 14.85 22.97 1.71
N LEU A 196 15.74 23.71 2.36
CA LEU A 196 15.41 24.69 3.38
C LEU A 196 16.34 25.88 3.27
N LYS A 197 15.77 27.04 2.95
CA LYS A 197 16.54 28.28 2.81
C LYS A 197 17.00 28.79 4.16
N TYR A 198 18.31 28.76 4.38
CA TYR A 198 18.93 29.26 5.60
C TYR A 198 18.55 30.71 5.89
N SER A 199 18.61 31.56 4.87
CA SER A 199 18.27 32.98 5.00
C SER A 199 16.85 33.19 5.50
N ASP A 200 15.90 32.42 5.01
CA ASP A 200 14.48 32.61 5.33
C ASP A 200 14.21 32.26 6.78
N VAL A 201 14.83 31.18 7.27
CA VAL A 201 14.74 30.76 8.67
C VAL A 201 15.36 31.81 9.60
N ILE A 202 16.60 32.22 9.32
CA ILE A 202 17.34 33.14 10.19
C ILE A 202 16.74 34.55 10.17
N ASN A 203 16.29 35.03 9.01
CA ASN A 203 15.66 36.34 8.90
C ASN A 203 14.37 36.44 9.72
N SER A 204 13.63 35.32 9.91
CA SER A 204 12.47 35.30 10.80
C SER A 204 12.86 35.61 12.25
N TYR A 205 13.96 35.03 12.75
CA TYR A 205 14.45 35.31 14.10
C TYR A 205 15.02 36.72 14.22
N VAL A 206 15.79 37.17 13.22
CA VAL A 206 16.33 38.54 13.21
C VAL A 206 15.21 39.58 13.22
N GLY A 207 14.13 39.36 12.45
CA GLY A 207 12.95 40.21 12.47
C GLY A 207 12.30 40.29 13.86
N GLU A 208 12.06 39.13 14.48
CA GLU A 208 11.46 39.05 15.81
C GLU A 208 12.32 39.73 16.89
N ILE A 209 13.63 39.53 16.87
CA ILE A 209 14.58 40.20 17.77
C ILE A 209 14.53 41.72 17.56
N ASN A 210 14.50 42.20 16.33
CA ASN A 210 14.43 43.64 16.03
C ASN A 210 13.12 44.25 16.54
N ASP A 211 11.99 43.58 16.33
CA ASP A 211 10.67 44.04 16.80
C ASP A 211 10.63 44.10 18.33
N LEU A 212 11.15 43.08 19.01
CA LEU A 212 11.25 43.08 20.48
C LEU A 212 12.20 44.16 20.99
N THR A 213 13.35 44.35 20.34
CA THR A 213 14.30 45.41 20.71
C THR A 213 13.65 46.79 20.61
N GLY A 214 12.90 47.07 19.54
CA GLY A 214 12.16 48.33 19.41
C GLY A 214 11.10 48.53 20.49
N ASN A 215 10.37 47.47 20.86
CA ASN A 215 9.41 47.52 21.97
C ASN A 215 10.09 47.76 23.33
N LEU A 216 11.26 47.16 23.55
CA LEU A 216 12.05 47.36 24.75
C LEU A 216 12.47 48.83 24.89
N GLU A 217 13.06 49.39 23.83
CA GLU A 217 13.48 50.79 23.80
C GLU A 217 12.32 51.75 24.09
N GLN A 218 11.12 51.46 23.57
CA GLN A 218 9.93 52.25 23.83
C GLN A 218 9.50 52.18 25.31
N LEU A 219 9.48 50.98 25.90
CA LEU A 219 9.10 50.79 27.30
C LEU A 219 10.12 51.40 28.26
N GLU A 220 11.42 51.31 27.95
CA GLU A 220 12.49 51.94 28.72
C GLU A 220 12.40 53.48 28.66
N ALA A 221 12.08 54.04 27.49
CA ALA A 221 11.84 55.47 27.33
C ALA A 221 10.61 55.94 28.13
N GLU A 222 9.50 55.19 28.08
CA GLU A 222 8.29 55.49 28.86
C GLU A 222 8.54 55.41 30.37
N LYS A 223 9.30 54.39 30.81
CA LYS A 223 9.71 54.23 32.20
C LYS A 223 10.53 55.43 32.66
N LYS A 224 11.53 55.83 31.87
CA LYS A 224 12.40 56.99 32.17
C LYS A 224 11.60 58.29 32.27
N ASP A 225 10.70 58.55 31.32
CA ASP A 225 9.82 59.74 31.36
C ASP A 225 8.91 59.76 32.60
N LEU A 226 8.49 58.60 33.10
CA LEU A 226 7.70 58.49 34.34
C LEU A 226 8.55 58.72 35.60
N GLU A 227 9.80 58.27 35.61
CA GLU A 227 10.76 58.47 36.71
C GLU A 227 11.23 59.92 36.83
N ASP A 228 11.38 60.62 35.69
CA ASP A 228 11.82 62.02 35.63
C ASP A 228 10.73 63.04 36.07
N ARG A 229 9.47 62.61 36.25
CA ARG A 229 8.37 63.50 36.68
C ARG A 229 8.40 63.74 38.20
N GLU A 230 8.52 65.02 38.60
CA GLU A 230 8.66 65.50 40.00
C GLU A 230 7.58 65.08 41.03
N LYS A 231 6.44 64.48 40.63
CA LYS A 231 5.35 64.09 41.56
C LYS A 231 5.24 62.57 41.69
N GLN A 232 6.15 61.96 42.43
CA GLN A 232 6.00 60.57 42.85
C GLN A 232 4.80 60.44 43.80
N ASN A 233 3.76 59.77 43.32
CA ASN A 233 2.63 59.33 44.13
C ASN A 233 2.48 57.81 43.99
N VAL A 234 1.66 57.20 44.86
CA VAL A 234 1.44 55.73 44.88
C VAL A 234 0.99 55.19 43.51
N VAL A 235 0.31 55.99 42.70
CA VAL A 235 -0.15 55.61 41.35
C VAL A 235 0.99 55.58 40.34
N THR A 236 1.92 56.53 40.43
CA THR A 236 3.08 56.64 39.53
C THR A 236 4.07 55.51 39.84
N GLN A 237 4.32 55.23 41.12
CA GLN A 237 5.15 54.09 41.54
C GLN A 237 4.60 52.77 40.99
N LYS A 238 3.29 52.51 41.15
CA LYS A 238 2.65 51.30 40.61
C LYS A 238 2.76 51.16 39.09
N LYS A 239 2.85 52.27 38.34
CA LYS A 239 3.06 52.23 36.89
C LYS A 239 4.51 51.92 36.54
N THR A 240 5.45 52.54 37.24
CA THR A 240 6.89 52.27 37.08
C THR A 240 7.24 50.81 37.42
N ASP A 241 6.62 50.25 38.48
CA ASP A 241 6.79 48.85 38.86
C ASP A 241 6.32 47.91 37.73
N LYS A 242 5.12 48.17 37.16
CA LYS A 242 4.59 47.40 36.02
C LYS A 242 5.45 47.50 34.76
N LEU A 243 5.96 48.69 34.45
CA LEU A 243 6.88 48.87 33.31
C LEU A 243 8.19 48.13 33.55
N THR A 244 8.69 48.12 34.78
CA THR A 244 9.89 47.36 35.14
C THR A 244 9.67 45.85 34.99
N GLU A 245 8.52 45.34 35.43
CA GLU A 245 8.14 43.94 35.20
C GLU A 245 8.06 43.62 33.69
N ALA A 246 7.46 44.50 32.89
CA ALA A 246 7.36 44.33 31.44
C ALA A 246 8.73 44.36 30.75
N VAL A 247 9.61 45.30 31.09
CA VAL A 247 10.98 45.38 30.56
C VAL A 247 11.78 44.12 30.92
N ASN A 248 11.70 43.66 32.16
CA ASN A 248 12.38 42.44 32.59
C ASN A 248 11.87 41.20 31.84
N ALA A 249 10.56 41.08 31.66
CA ALA A 249 9.95 39.99 30.90
C ALA A 249 10.40 40.02 29.43
N LEU A 250 10.49 41.20 28.83
CA LEU A 250 10.86 41.36 27.43
C LEU A 250 12.35 41.14 27.20
N ASN A 251 13.23 41.56 28.12
CA ASN A 251 14.65 41.20 28.12
C ASN A 251 14.84 39.69 28.21
N SER A 252 14.15 39.02 29.13
CA SER A 252 14.22 37.56 29.27
C SER A 252 13.74 36.83 28.00
N LEU A 253 12.71 37.34 27.35
CA LEU A 253 12.22 36.81 26.07
C LEU A 253 13.26 37.00 24.95
N LEU A 254 13.89 38.18 24.89
CA LEU A 254 14.91 38.49 23.88
C LEU A 254 16.15 37.59 24.05
N GLU A 255 16.61 37.38 25.28
CA GLU A 255 17.67 36.40 25.58
C GLU A 255 17.29 34.99 25.11
N THR A 256 16.04 34.58 25.35
CA THR A 256 15.54 33.27 24.92
C THR A 256 15.58 33.12 23.39
N ILE A 257 15.03 34.09 22.66
CA ILE A 257 14.95 34.04 21.19
C ILE A 257 16.35 34.15 20.56
N ALA A 258 17.25 34.93 21.16
CA ALA A 258 18.64 35.00 20.72
C ALA A 258 19.38 33.66 20.88
N ALA A 259 19.17 32.98 22.02
CA ALA A 259 19.71 31.64 22.25
C ALA A 259 19.11 30.61 21.28
N GLU A 260 17.79 30.63 21.06
CA GLU A 260 17.13 29.77 20.08
C GLU A 260 17.66 30.00 18.66
N LYS A 261 17.91 31.26 18.27
CA LYS A 261 18.51 31.60 16.98
C LYS A 261 19.89 30.95 16.83
N GLU A 262 20.76 31.06 17.82
CA GLU A 262 22.09 30.44 17.80
C GLU A 262 21.99 28.91 17.69
N GLU A 263 21.08 28.29 18.45
CA GLU A 263 20.81 26.86 18.37
C GLU A 263 20.31 26.46 16.97
N VAL A 264 19.39 27.22 16.38
CA VAL A 264 18.90 26.99 15.02
C VAL A 264 20.03 27.14 13.99
N GLU A 265 20.93 28.11 14.12
CA GLU A 265 22.10 28.24 13.24
C GLU A 265 23.00 27.00 13.32
N ASN A 266 23.22 26.46 14.51
CA ASN A 266 23.97 25.22 14.73
C ASN A 266 23.26 24.00 14.12
N ILE A 267 21.94 23.89 14.29
CA ILE A 267 21.14 22.80 13.69
C ILE A 267 21.23 22.86 12.16
N LEU A 268 20.99 24.03 11.57
CA LEU A 268 21.02 24.20 10.11
C LEU A 268 22.39 23.89 9.53
N THR A 269 23.48 24.35 10.14
CA THR A 269 24.85 24.06 9.69
C THR A 269 25.25 22.59 9.89
N THR A 270 24.68 21.93 10.90
CA THR A 270 24.88 20.50 11.16
C THR A 270 24.23 19.63 10.09
N PHE A 271 22.98 19.91 9.72
CA PHE A 271 22.20 19.01 8.85
C PHE A 271 22.10 19.46 7.38
N TYR A 272 22.30 20.75 7.08
CA TYR A 272 22.15 21.31 5.73
C TYR A 272 23.46 21.90 5.19
N ALA A 273 23.60 21.90 3.87
CA ALA A 273 24.67 22.55 3.13
C ALA A 273 24.11 23.13 1.83
N ASN A 274 24.36 24.43 1.59
CA ASN A 274 23.81 25.15 0.42
C ASN A 274 22.28 24.99 0.29
N ASP A 275 21.56 25.20 1.40
CA ASP A 275 20.10 25.06 1.51
C ASP A 275 19.54 23.66 1.24
N LEU A 276 20.40 22.64 1.06
CA LEU A 276 20.00 21.25 0.86
C LEU A 276 20.38 20.38 2.05
N LEU A 277 19.54 19.40 2.37
CA LEU A 277 19.87 18.41 3.39
C LEU A 277 21.10 17.60 2.94
N LYS A 278 22.07 17.39 3.84
CA LYS A 278 23.28 16.62 3.50
C LYS A 278 22.93 15.16 3.21
N GLU A 279 23.73 14.55 2.33
CA GLU A 279 23.48 13.21 1.78
C GLU A 279 23.35 12.14 2.88
N GLU A 280 24.16 12.23 3.94
CA GLU A 280 24.11 11.29 5.07
C GLU A 280 22.78 11.30 5.85
N TYR A 281 21.98 12.36 5.71
CA TYR A 281 20.69 12.51 6.38
C TYR A 281 19.49 12.29 5.43
N GLU A 282 19.71 12.01 4.14
CA GLU A 282 18.64 11.89 3.15
C GLU A 282 17.58 10.82 3.50
N GLU A 283 17.97 9.78 4.24
CA GLU A 283 17.07 8.68 4.61
C GLU A 283 16.21 8.99 5.85
N ARG A 284 16.44 10.13 6.52
CA ARG A 284 15.77 10.58 7.77
C ARG A 284 15.66 9.47 8.80
N THR A 285 16.79 8.81 9.04
CA THR A 285 16.95 7.82 10.12
C THR A 285 17.51 8.45 11.38
N ASP A 286 18.00 9.69 11.30
CA ASP A 286 18.54 10.44 12.42
C ASP A 286 17.42 11.02 13.28
N MET A 287 17.32 10.55 14.52
CA MET A 287 16.25 10.94 15.45
C MET A 287 16.39 12.38 15.94
N GLU A 288 17.61 12.92 16.01
CA GLU A 288 17.85 14.29 16.42
C GLU A 288 17.31 15.24 15.35
N LEU A 289 17.69 15.03 14.10
CA LEU A 289 17.15 15.76 12.95
C LEU A 289 15.61 15.73 12.94
N ILE A 290 15.00 14.55 13.03
CA ILE A 290 13.54 14.41 13.01
C ILE A 290 12.90 15.18 14.17
N SER A 291 13.50 15.13 15.36
CA SER A 291 12.93 15.76 16.56
C SER A 291 12.86 17.29 16.42
N GLN A 292 13.87 17.91 15.78
CA GLN A 292 13.94 19.35 15.58
C GLN A 292 12.79 19.89 14.71
N PHE A 293 12.37 19.12 13.70
CA PHE A 293 11.25 19.46 12.82
C PHE A 293 9.90 18.95 13.31
N LYS A 294 9.86 17.86 14.07
CA LYS A 294 8.58 17.30 14.53
C LYS A 294 7.98 18.13 15.66
N ASN A 295 8.78 18.43 16.68
CA ASN A 295 8.34 19.11 17.90
C ASN A 295 9.34 20.17 18.42
N GLY A 296 10.46 20.40 17.72
CA GLY A 296 11.52 21.32 18.13
C GLY A 296 11.42 22.72 17.52
N LEU A 297 12.55 23.43 17.52
CA LEU A 297 12.66 24.83 17.08
C LEU A 297 12.34 25.04 15.59
N LEU A 298 12.50 23.99 14.78
CA LEU A 298 12.24 24.02 13.34
C LEU A 298 10.85 23.47 12.97
N SER A 299 9.96 23.26 13.93
CA SER A 299 8.62 22.71 13.70
C SER A 299 7.76 23.50 12.71
N ARG A 300 7.95 24.82 12.64
CA ARG A 300 7.29 25.70 11.65
C ARG A 300 7.76 25.49 10.21
N TYR A 301 8.89 24.84 10.01
CA TYR A 301 9.51 24.57 8.69
C TYR A 301 9.44 23.10 8.29
N ARG A 302 8.62 22.30 8.98
CA ARG A 302 8.54 20.86 8.71
C ARG A 302 7.93 20.58 7.34
N SER A 303 8.43 19.52 6.72
CA SER A 303 7.80 18.88 5.55
C SER A 303 6.78 17.85 6.00
N ASP A 304 5.59 17.90 5.40
CA ASP A 304 4.56 16.87 5.51
C ASP A 304 4.56 15.96 4.25
N ASP A 305 5.60 16.03 3.42
CA ASP A 305 5.75 15.15 2.25
C ASP A 305 6.08 13.72 2.67
N ILE A 306 5.72 12.76 1.81
CA ILE A 306 6.01 11.35 2.00
C ILE A 306 7.51 11.12 1.80
N LEU A 307 8.15 10.52 2.79
CA LEU A 307 9.56 10.15 2.73
C LEU A 307 9.77 8.99 1.76
N LEU A 308 10.67 9.21 0.80
CA LEU A 308 11.00 8.25 -0.25
C LEU A 308 12.44 7.77 -0.09
N ARG A 309 12.64 6.74 0.73
CA ARG A 309 13.96 6.16 0.95
C ARG A 309 14.50 5.50 -0.32
N LYS A 310 15.81 5.59 -0.49
CA LYS A 310 16.55 4.96 -1.60
C LYS A 310 17.06 3.60 -1.17
N THR A 311 17.59 3.47 0.05
CA THR A 311 18.30 2.25 0.48
C THR A 311 17.66 1.54 1.65
N THR A 312 17.14 2.27 2.64
CA THR A 312 16.63 1.65 3.86
C THR A 312 15.19 1.18 3.67
N VAL A 313 14.88 -0.02 4.19
CA VAL A 313 13.51 -0.56 4.19
C VAL A 313 12.96 -0.48 5.61
N GLN A 314 12.07 0.49 5.86
CA GLN A 314 11.38 0.60 7.15
C GLN A 314 9.86 0.46 6.99
N THR A 315 9.32 0.93 5.87
CA THR A 315 7.88 0.91 5.58
C THR A 315 7.55 0.00 4.40
N ILE A 316 6.26 -0.31 4.25
CA ILE A 316 5.77 -1.09 3.12
C ILE A 316 6.01 -0.35 1.79
N LEU A 317 5.93 0.99 1.78
CA LEU A 317 6.27 1.78 0.59
C LEU A 317 7.74 1.59 0.18
N ASP A 318 8.66 1.56 1.15
CA ASP A 318 10.09 1.33 0.87
C ASP A 318 10.30 -0.05 0.23
N ALA A 319 9.70 -1.10 0.81
CA ALA A 319 9.78 -2.46 0.28
C ALA A 319 9.19 -2.55 -1.15
N ILE A 320 8.04 -1.91 -1.40
CA ILE A 320 7.43 -1.86 -2.73
C ILE A 320 8.36 -1.19 -3.74
N ARG A 321 8.98 -0.05 -3.37
CA ARG A 321 9.88 0.68 -4.27
C ARG A 321 11.13 -0.14 -4.64
N GLN A 322 11.59 -1.02 -3.76
CA GLN A 322 12.74 -1.88 -4.01
C GLN A 322 12.40 -3.16 -4.77
N GLU A 323 11.32 -3.84 -4.40
CA GLU A 323 10.99 -5.17 -4.92
C GLU A 323 10.11 -5.13 -6.17
N VAL A 324 9.25 -4.11 -6.30
CA VAL A 324 8.26 -4.05 -7.37
C VAL A 324 8.81 -3.32 -8.58
N VAL A 325 9.05 -4.08 -9.66
CA VAL A 325 9.44 -3.52 -10.94
C VAL A 325 8.23 -3.03 -11.74
N TRP A 326 8.14 -1.71 -11.88
CA TRP A 326 7.23 -1.00 -12.77
C TRP A 326 7.84 -0.92 -14.17
N LYS A 327 7.00 -1.03 -15.21
CA LYS A 327 7.43 -1.10 -16.62
C LYS A 327 6.80 -0.06 -17.52
#